data_AF-A0A9W9IUZ7-F1
#
_entry.id   AF-A0A9W9IUZ7-F1
#
_cell.length_a   1.000
_cell.length_b   1.000
_cell.length_c   1.000
_cell.angle_alpha   90.00
_cell.angle_beta   90.00
_cell.angle_gamma   90.00
#
_symmetry.space_group_name_H-M   'P 1'
#
loop_
_entity.id
_entity.type
_entity.pdbx_description
1 polymer ?
#
loop_
_entity_poly.entity_id
_entity_poly.type
_entity_poly.pdbx_seq_one_letter_code
_entity_poly.pdbx_strand_id
1 'polypeptide(L)'
;MTAPPQACDVLVVGSGNAGFSAAISAAQTNPNAKIIVIDKCPSKWAGGNTYFTAGAFRTAHAGLPDLLPLVNNANPEQAARIDMPVYSEADFAHDMHRMTGGRTDPALSKALVQDSRATIGWLALNGVRFQLSFNRQAYEVDGRIKFWGGLALKTQDGGKGLVEDHLRAAQNHGVEVFFDTAATRLITDTHGSAVVGVEVMTCAGSDRVRQVIRTGAVILAAGGFEANPQLRAQYLGPGWDVARVRGTPYNTGDLLQAAQRDVGAKPVGNWSGCHSVAWDADSPANAGDREVSNEFTKSGYPLGIMVNRDGERFVDEGADMRNYTYAMIGRRILQQPGQVAFQIWDARTTPWLRQEEYRPEVTRHLTGKTIEELADRCVEAGLQNKERFLATLEQYNRATTPGTWNPALKDGLSTSSLTIPKSNWALPIDQAPFLAVRVTSGITFTFGGLAVNPETAAVIAESTGTEVAGLYCVGEMLGGVFYDNYPGGSGLTSGAVFGRRAGRIAAERIVSLSARV
;
A
#
# COMPACT_ATOMS: atom_id res chain seq x y z
N MET A 1 16.89 -6.37 -26.52
CA MET A 1 15.53 -5.97 -26.07
C MET A 1 14.72 -5.64 -27.31
N THR A 2 13.49 -6.13 -27.39
CA THR A 2 12.55 -5.79 -28.46
C THR A 2 12.00 -4.39 -28.23
N ALA A 3 12.05 -3.53 -29.25
CA ALA A 3 11.45 -2.20 -29.17
C ALA A 3 9.92 -2.32 -29.06
N PRO A 4 9.24 -1.40 -28.35
CA PRO A 4 7.79 -1.34 -28.37
C PRO A 4 7.30 -1.07 -29.80
N PRO A 5 6.11 -1.55 -30.19
CA PRO A 5 5.57 -1.28 -31.52
C PRO A 5 5.14 0.17 -31.66
N GLN A 6 4.99 0.62 -32.91
CA GLN A 6 4.58 1.99 -33.23
C GLN A 6 3.07 2.25 -33.02
N ALA A 7 2.28 1.20 -32.86
CA ALA A 7 0.84 1.29 -32.62
C ALA A 7 0.30 0.08 -31.84
N CYS A 8 -0.80 0.31 -31.12
CA CYS A 8 -1.61 -0.68 -30.43
C CYS A 8 -3.04 -0.18 -30.24
N ASP A 9 -3.97 -1.05 -29.87
CA ASP A 9 -5.36 -0.64 -29.64
C ASP A 9 -5.54 0.01 -28.27
N VAL A 10 -4.98 -0.61 -27.22
CA VAL A 10 -4.98 -0.08 -25.85
C VAL A 10 -3.56 -0.10 -25.29
N LEU A 11 -3.10 1.06 -24.81
CA LEU A 11 -1.82 1.22 -24.13
C LEU A 11 -2.02 1.41 -22.63
N VAL A 12 -1.46 0.52 -21.83
CA VAL A 12 -1.42 0.63 -20.36
C VAL A 12 -0.02 1.09 -19.93
N VAL A 13 0.06 2.14 -19.12
CA VAL A 13 1.33 2.71 -18.65
C VAL A 13 1.51 2.37 -17.16
N GLY A 14 2.33 1.37 -16.87
CA GLY A 14 2.65 0.87 -15.53
C GLY A 14 2.27 -0.61 -15.33
N SER A 15 3.20 -1.40 -14.80
CA SER A 15 3.06 -2.85 -14.58
C SER A 15 2.69 -3.23 -13.14
N GLY A 16 1.94 -2.37 -12.44
CA GLY A 16 1.41 -2.68 -11.10
C GLY A 16 0.11 -3.51 -11.15
N ASN A 17 -0.43 -3.83 -9.98
CA ASN A 17 -1.73 -4.51 -9.84
C ASN A 17 -2.85 -3.84 -10.64
N ALA A 18 -2.90 -2.50 -10.65
CA ALA A 18 -3.92 -1.76 -11.40
C ALA A 18 -3.71 -1.87 -12.92
N GLY A 19 -2.46 -1.76 -13.38
CA GLY A 19 -2.11 -1.85 -14.80
C GLY A 19 -2.36 -3.24 -15.36
N PHE A 20 -1.93 -4.30 -14.67
CA PHE A 20 -2.23 -5.66 -15.10
C PHE A 20 -3.72 -5.98 -15.06
N SER A 21 -4.44 -5.52 -14.02
CA SER A 21 -5.91 -5.68 -13.98
C SER A 21 -6.58 -5.00 -15.18
N ALA A 22 -6.11 -3.81 -15.58
CA ALA A 22 -6.62 -3.12 -16.76
C ALA A 22 -6.28 -3.86 -18.06
N ALA A 23 -5.04 -4.30 -18.25
CA ALA A 23 -4.61 -4.98 -19.45
C ALA A 23 -5.35 -6.32 -19.64
N ILE A 24 -5.46 -7.13 -18.59
CA ILE A 24 -6.17 -8.42 -18.63
C ILE A 24 -7.66 -8.19 -18.91
N SER A 25 -8.29 -7.22 -18.25
CA SER A 25 -9.71 -6.91 -18.50
C SER A 25 -9.96 -6.39 -19.91
N ALA A 26 -9.03 -5.61 -20.48
CA ALA A 26 -9.12 -5.14 -21.86
C ALA A 26 -9.02 -6.30 -22.85
N ALA A 27 -8.04 -7.19 -22.66
CA ALA A 27 -7.85 -8.38 -23.51
C ALA A 27 -9.06 -9.33 -23.46
N GLN A 28 -9.67 -9.52 -22.28
CA GLN A 28 -10.89 -10.32 -22.15
C GLN A 28 -12.11 -9.68 -22.79
N THR A 29 -12.19 -8.35 -22.80
CA THR A 29 -13.31 -7.61 -23.37
C THR A 29 -13.24 -7.58 -24.90
N ASN A 30 -12.04 -7.44 -25.46
CA ASN A 30 -11.81 -7.52 -26.90
C ASN A 30 -10.58 -8.41 -27.20
N PRO A 31 -10.79 -9.72 -27.41
CA PRO A 31 -9.70 -10.67 -27.68
C PRO A 31 -8.90 -10.40 -28.96
N ASN A 32 -9.43 -9.56 -29.86
CA ASN A 32 -8.75 -9.19 -31.11
C ASN A 32 -7.95 -7.87 -30.99
N ALA A 33 -8.10 -7.14 -29.88
CA ALA A 33 -7.37 -5.91 -29.65
C ALA A 33 -5.91 -6.20 -29.24
N LYS A 34 -4.98 -5.45 -29.82
CA LYS A 34 -3.58 -5.43 -29.42
C LYS A 34 -3.42 -4.61 -28.14
N ILE A 35 -3.25 -5.31 -27.02
CA ILE A 35 -3.06 -4.71 -25.69
C ILE A 35 -1.59 -4.69 -25.34
N ILE A 36 -1.07 -3.52 -24.96
CA ILE A 36 0.33 -3.34 -24.58
C ILE A 36 0.43 -2.73 -23.20
N VAL A 37 1.33 -3.27 -22.38
CA VAL A 37 1.78 -2.66 -21.13
C VAL A 37 3.20 -2.14 -21.35
N ILE A 38 3.45 -0.89 -20.98
CA ILE A 38 4.81 -0.33 -20.88
C ILE A 38 5.13 -0.01 -19.43
N ASP A 39 6.40 -0.19 -19.04
CA ASP A 39 6.90 0.26 -17.75
C ASP A 39 8.31 0.84 -17.91
N LYS A 40 8.58 1.93 -17.19
CA LYS A 40 9.91 2.55 -17.20
C LYS A 40 10.93 1.77 -16.39
N CYS A 41 10.49 0.91 -15.48
CA CYS A 41 11.40 0.08 -14.71
C CYS A 41 12.00 -1.03 -15.60
N PRO A 42 13.21 -1.53 -15.30
CA PRO A 42 13.70 -2.74 -15.91
C PRO A 42 12.85 -3.94 -15.47
N SER A 43 12.87 -5.03 -16.23
CA SER A 43 12.06 -6.23 -15.97
C SER A 43 12.24 -6.81 -14.56
N LYS A 44 13.46 -6.78 -14.02
CA LYS A 44 13.75 -7.21 -12.64
C LYS A 44 13.03 -6.40 -11.56
N TRP A 45 12.52 -5.21 -11.90
CA TRP A 45 11.78 -4.31 -11.02
C TRP A 45 10.26 -4.28 -11.29
N ALA A 46 9.76 -5.19 -12.14
CA ALA A 46 8.34 -5.31 -12.45
C ALA A 46 7.44 -5.34 -11.20
N GLY A 47 6.23 -4.80 -11.35
CA GLY A 47 5.21 -4.76 -10.29
C GLY A 47 5.07 -3.42 -9.57
N GLY A 48 6.04 -2.50 -9.70
CA GLY A 48 6.05 -1.26 -8.92
C GLY A 48 5.92 -1.54 -7.41
N ASN A 49 5.11 -0.74 -6.69
CA ASN A 49 4.81 -0.99 -5.28
C ASN A 49 4.01 -2.26 -5.01
N THR A 50 3.34 -2.82 -6.02
CA THR A 50 2.63 -4.09 -5.86
C THR A 50 3.57 -5.19 -5.41
N TYR A 51 4.84 -5.17 -5.84
CA TYR A 51 5.83 -6.16 -5.42
C TYR A 51 6.16 -6.11 -3.91
N PHE A 52 6.04 -4.93 -3.29
CA PHE A 52 6.46 -4.66 -1.91
C PHE A 52 5.32 -4.77 -0.89
N THR A 53 4.12 -5.13 -1.34
CA THR A 53 2.99 -5.35 -0.44
C THR A 53 3.05 -6.70 0.25
N ALA A 54 2.37 -6.81 1.38
CA ALA A 54 2.04 -8.09 2.00
C ALA A 54 0.94 -8.88 1.29
N GLY A 55 0.37 -8.31 0.21
CA GLY A 55 -0.64 -8.99 -0.60
C GLY A 55 -2.07 -8.85 -0.08
N ALA A 56 -2.33 -8.00 0.90
CA ALA A 56 -3.63 -7.93 1.57
C ALA A 56 -4.70 -7.23 0.71
N PHE A 57 -5.83 -7.90 0.47
CA PHE A 57 -6.99 -7.35 -0.25
C PHE A 57 -8.18 -7.24 0.68
N ARG A 58 -8.70 -6.02 0.84
CA ARG A 58 -9.95 -5.79 1.58
C ARG A 58 -11.13 -5.98 0.64
N THR A 59 -12.11 -6.78 1.02
CA THR A 59 -13.29 -7.01 0.20
C THR A 59 -14.49 -7.27 1.09
N ALA A 60 -15.68 -6.81 0.69
CA ALA A 60 -16.92 -7.28 1.30
C ALA A 60 -17.06 -8.81 1.09
N HIS A 61 -17.56 -9.53 2.10
CA HIS A 61 -17.80 -10.97 2.06
C HIS A 61 -18.84 -11.43 3.09
N ALA A 62 -19.53 -12.52 2.78
CA ALA A 62 -20.57 -13.12 3.65
C ALA A 62 -20.00 -14.10 4.69
N GLY A 63 -18.82 -13.80 5.25
CA GLY A 63 -18.10 -14.68 6.19
C GLY A 63 -17.25 -15.76 5.51
N LEU A 64 -16.86 -16.79 6.26
CA LEU A 64 -15.93 -17.83 5.81
C LEU A 64 -16.40 -18.63 4.58
N PRO A 65 -17.66 -19.09 4.47
CA PRO A 65 -18.10 -19.90 3.33
C PRO A 65 -17.94 -19.20 1.97
N ASP A 66 -18.04 -17.87 1.94
CA ASP A 66 -17.86 -17.06 0.74
C ASP A 66 -16.37 -16.96 0.32
N LEU A 67 -15.44 -17.04 1.30
CA LEU A 67 -14.00 -16.92 1.05
C LEU A 67 -13.31 -18.26 0.81
N LEU A 68 -13.81 -19.36 1.38
CA LEU A 68 -13.20 -20.69 1.23
C LEU A 68 -12.93 -21.10 -0.23
N PRO A 69 -13.82 -20.84 -1.20
CA PRO A 69 -13.56 -21.19 -2.60
C PRO A 69 -12.40 -20.41 -3.24
N LEU A 70 -11.97 -19.29 -2.65
CA LEU A 70 -10.92 -18.44 -3.20
C LEU A 70 -9.52 -18.80 -2.68
N VAL A 71 -9.42 -19.51 -1.57
CA VAL A 71 -8.17 -19.67 -0.82
C VAL A 71 -7.59 -21.07 -0.92
N ASN A 72 -6.27 -21.18 -0.85
CA ASN A 72 -5.55 -22.45 -1.00
C ASN A 72 -4.84 -22.95 0.28
N ASN A 73 -5.10 -22.33 1.44
CA ASN A 73 -4.40 -22.62 2.69
C ASN A 73 -5.32 -22.91 3.89
N ALA A 74 -6.56 -23.33 3.65
CA ALA A 74 -7.51 -23.68 4.70
C ALA A 74 -8.10 -25.07 4.42
N ASN A 75 -7.61 -26.08 5.14
CA ASN A 75 -8.20 -27.43 5.07
C ASN A 75 -9.51 -27.52 5.90
N PRO A 76 -10.33 -28.57 5.73
CA PRO A 76 -11.62 -28.67 6.43
C PRO A 76 -11.52 -28.63 7.97
N GLU A 77 -10.50 -29.25 8.55
CA GLU A 77 -10.28 -29.27 10.01
C GLU A 77 -9.94 -27.88 10.56
N GLN A 78 -9.06 -27.15 9.86
CA GLN A 78 -8.75 -25.76 10.17
C GLN A 78 -9.98 -24.87 10.00
N ALA A 79 -10.72 -25.02 8.90
CA ALA A 79 -11.92 -24.25 8.62
C ALA A 79 -12.99 -24.40 9.71
N ALA A 80 -13.15 -25.59 10.29
CA ALA A 80 -14.08 -25.84 11.41
C ALA A 80 -13.75 -25.03 12.67
N ARG A 81 -12.49 -24.62 12.83
CA ARG A 81 -12.00 -23.83 13.98
C ARG A 81 -12.04 -22.32 13.73
N ILE A 82 -12.38 -21.86 12.53
CA ILE A 82 -12.34 -20.44 12.17
C ILE A 82 -13.63 -19.72 12.61
N ASP A 83 -13.44 -18.63 13.33
CA ASP A 83 -14.45 -17.61 13.58
C ASP A 83 -14.17 -16.41 12.66
N MET A 84 -15.03 -16.22 11.67
CA MET A 84 -14.92 -15.11 10.73
C MET A 84 -16.26 -14.39 10.61
N PRO A 85 -16.36 -13.16 11.15
CA PRO A 85 -17.58 -12.38 11.01
C PRO A 85 -17.82 -12.01 9.54
N VAL A 86 -19.09 -11.75 9.24
CA VAL A 86 -19.47 -11.07 7.99
C VAL A 86 -18.78 -9.70 7.96
N TYR A 87 -18.32 -9.30 6.79
CA TYR A 87 -17.83 -7.95 6.54
C TYR A 87 -18.56 -7.43 5.31
N SER A 88 -19.65 -6.72 5.56
CA SER A 88 -20.59 -6.28 4.54
C SER A 88 -20.08 -5.05 3.76
N GLU A 89 -20.78 -4.69 2.69
CA GLU A 89 -20.56 -3.42 2.00
C GLU A 89 -20.74 -2.21 2.94
N ALA A 90 -21.71 -2.29 3.87
CA ALA A 90 -21.93 -1.25 4.86
C ALA A 90 -20.75 -1.10 5.82
N ASP A 91 -20.16 -2.22 6.27
CA ASP A 91 -18.96 -2.21 7.11
C ASP A 91 -17.78 -1.59 6.37
N PHE A 92 -17.61 -1.90 5.09
CA PHE A 92 -16.54 -1.32 4.27
C PHE A 92 -16.75 0.16 3.98
N ALA A 93 -17.97 0.58 3.65
CA ALA A 93 -18.30 1.99 3.50
C ALA A 93 -18.08 2.76 4.81
N HIS A 94 -18.43 2.17 5.96
CA HIS A 94 -18.19 2.75 7.27
C HIS A 94 -16.70 2.93 7.57
N ASP A 95 -15.88 1.90 7.34
CA ASP A 95 -14.42 1.99 7.52
C ASP A 95 -13.79 3.03 6.57
N MET A 96 -14.25 3.11 5.32
CA MET A 96 -13.82 4.15 4.37
C MET A 96 -14.14 5.56 4.87
N HIS A 97 -15.38 5.79 5.32
CA HIS A 97 -15.79 7.08 5.86
C HIS A 97 -14.97 7.44 7.11
N ARG A 98 -14.86 6.52 8.08
CA ARG A 98 -14.12 6.74 9.33
C ARG A 98 -12.64 7.04 9.09
N MET A 99 -11.95 6.24 8.27
CA MET A 99 -10.51 6.38 8.03
C MET A 99 -10.14 7.61 7.20
N THR A 100 -11.07 8.10 6.38
CA THR A 100 -10.83 9.30 5.55
C THR A 100 -11.38 10.58 6.20
N GLY A 101 -11.94 10.50 7.42
CA GLY A 101 -12.59 11.63 8.07
C GLY A 101 -13.79 12.15 7.28
N GLY A 102 -14.49 11.26 6.57
CA GLY A 102 -15.62 11.58 5.71
C GLY A 102 -15.28 12.29 4.40
N ARG A 103 -13.99 12.37 4.03
CA ARG A 103 -13.54 13.13 2.86
C ARG A 103 -13.45 12.33 1.56
N THR A 104 -13.49 10.99 1.64
CA THR A 104 -13.50 10.13 0.44
C THR A 104 -14.63 10.54 -0.51
N ASP A 105 -14.36 10.54 -1.82
CA ASP A 105 -15.40 10.79 -2.81
C ASP A 105 -16.48 9.70 -2.69
N PRO A 106 -17.76 10.06 -2.46
CA PRO A 106 -18.81 9.07 -2.21
C PRO A 106 -19.05 8.12 -3.39
N ALA A 107 -18.89 8.58 -4.62
CA ALA A 107 -19.12 7.78 -5.81
C ALA A 107 -17.94 6.83 -6.07
N LEU A 108 -16.69 7.27 -5.87
CA LEU A 108 -15.52 6.40 -5.90
C LEU A 108 -15.57 5.36 -4.78
N SER A 109 -15.91 5.76 -3.56
CA SER A 109 -16.06 4.84 -2.43
C SER A 109 -17.14 3.80 -2.69
N LYS A 110 -18.30 4.21 -3.22
CA LYS A 110 -19.38 3.30 -3.60
C LYS A 110 -18.92 2.29 -4.65
N ALA A 111 -18.29 2.77 -5.72
CA ALA A 111 -17.75 1.92 -6.79
C ALA A 111 -16.73 0.90 -6.25
N LEU A 112 -15.79 1.34 -5.41
CA LEU A 112 -14.81 0.46 -4.79
C LEU A 112 -15.46 -0.63 -3.94
N VAL A 113 -16.40 -0.26 -3.09
CA VAL A 113 -17.05 -1.18 -2.14
C VAL A 113 -17.91 -2.20 -2.87
N GLN A 114 -18.77 -1.75 -3.79
CA GLN A 114 -19.71 -2.64 -4.51
C GLN A 114 -19.00 -3.62 -5.42
N ASP A 115 -17.91 -3.21 -6.08
CA ASP A 115 -17.21 -4.07 -7.04
C ASP A 115 -16.14 -4.95 -6.37
N SER A 116 -15.85 -4.78 -5.07
CA SER A 116 -14.70 -5.41 -4.44
C SER A 116 -14.77 -6.94 -4.56
N ARG A 117 -15.89 -7.55 -4.16
CA ARG A 117 -16.03 -9.01 -4.07
C ARG A 117 -15.97 -9.68 -5.44
N ALA A 118 -16.66 -9.10 -6.42
CA ALA A 118 -16.66 -9.59 -7.80
C ALA A 118 -15.28 -9.44 -8.44
N THR A 119 -14.53 -8.40 -8.09
CA THR A 119 -13.17 -8.18 -8.59
C THR A 119 -12.17 -9.15 -7.99
N ILE A 120 -12.25 -9.45 -6.68
CA ILE A 120 -11.39 -10.49 -6.08
C ILE A 120 -11.68 -11.86 -6.68
N GLY A 121 -12.96 -12.22 -6.88
CA GLY A 121 -13.32 -13.46 -7.57
C GLY A 121 -12.77 -13.52 -8.99
N TRP A 122 -12.82 -12.42 -9.73
CA TRP A 122 -12.23 -12.31 -11.07
C TRP A 122 -10.70 -12.45 -11.07
N LEU A 123 -9.99 -11.85 -10.10
CA LEU A 123 -8.55 -12.05 -9.95
C LEU A 123 -8.22 -13.54 -9.72
N ALA A 124 -8.98 -14.21 -8.85
CA ALA A 124 -8.80 -15.64 -8.58
C ALA A 124 -9.02 -16.50 -9.83
N LEU A 125 -10.06 -16.19 -10.63
CA LEU A 125 -10.31 -16.85 -11.92
C LEU A 125 -9.18 -16.64 -12.94
N ASN A 126 -8.46 -15.52 -12.85
CA ASN A 126 -7.28 -15.26 -13.66
C ASN A 126 -5.99 -15.87 -13.09
N GLY A 127 -6.10 -16.65 -12.01
CA GLY A 127 -4.98 -17.40 -11.44
C GLY A 127 -4.19 -16.67 -10.36
N VAL A 128 -4.71 -15.57 -9.81
CA VAL A 128 -4.16 -14.97 -8.58
C VAL A 128 -4.45 -15.90 -7.40
N ARG A 129 -3.40 -16.34 -6.71
CA ARG A 129 -3.50 -17.28 -5.59
C ARG A 129 -3.78 -16.53 -4.30
N PHE A 130 -4.97 -16.73 -3.73
CA PHE A 130 -5.34 -16.15 -2.43
C PHE A 130 -5.17 -17.14 -1.29
N GLN A 131 -4.99 -16.58 -0.09
CA GLN A 131 -4.81 -17.25 1.18
C GLN A 131 -5.57 -16.48 2.27
N LEU A 132 -6.04 -17.21 3.28
CA LEU A 132 -6.45 -16.60 4.53
C LEU A 132 -5.24 -16.05 5.28
N SER A 133 -5.39 -14.85 5.83
CA SER A 133 -4.32 -14.04 6.44
C SER A 133 -4.06 -14.42 7.91
N PHE A 134 -3.81 -15.70 8.18
CA PHE A 134 -3.61 -16.23 9.54
C PHE A 134 -2.51 -15.49 10.30
N ASN A 135 -1.38 -15.23 9.66
CA ASN A 135 -0.19 -14.65 10.31
C ASN A 135 -0.32 -13.14 10.61
N ARG A 136 -1.38 -12.47 10.14
CA ARG A 136 -1.51 -11.01 10.27
C ARG A 136 -2.83 -10.54 10.86
N GLN A 137 -3.91 -11.28 10.61
CA GLN A 137 -5.28 -10.84 10.88
C GLN A 137 -6.12 -11.90 11.60
N ALA A 138 -5.45 -12.85 12.25
CA ALA A 138 -6.08 -13.82 13.12
C ALA A 138 -5.23 -14.06 14.37
N TYR A 139 -5.90 -14.43 15.46
CA TYR A 139 -5.28 -14.96 16.68
C TYR A 139 -5.97 -16.27 17.06
N GLU A 140 -5.20 -17.20 17.64
CA GLU A 140 -5.79 -18.37 18.28
C GLU A 140 -6.20 -18.00 19.71
N VAL A 141 -7.49 -18.17 20.01
CA VAL A 141 -8.11 -17.84 21.31
C VAL A 141 -9.04 -18.99 21.67
N ASP A 142 -8.78 -19.64 22.81
CA ASP A 142 -9.57 -20.79 23.31
C ASP A 142 -9.76 -21.90 22.26
N GLY A 143 -8.70 -22.19 21.49
CA GLY A 143 -8.71 -23.22 20.43
C GLY A 143 -9.43 -22.81 19.13
N ARG A 144 -10.04 -21.62 19.07
CA ARG A 144 -10.66 -21.02 17.88
C ARG A 144 -9.72 -20.03 17.21
N ILE A 145 -9.77 -19.94 15.88
CA ILE A 145 -9.00 -18.99 15.08
C ILE A 145 -9.89 -17.78 14.78
N LYS A 146 -9.70 -16.67 15.49
CA LYS A 146 -10.56 -15.48 15.39
C LYS A 146 -9.98 -14.47 14.41
N PHE A 147 -10.68 -14.26 13.29
CA PHE A 147 -10.36 -13.20 12.33
C PHE A 147 -10.97 -11.86 12.74
N TRP A 148 -10.28 -10.76 12.40
CA TRP A 148 -10.71 -9.41 12.78
C TRP A 148 -10.43 -8.37 11.70
N GLY A 149 -11.10 -7.22 11.81
CA GLY A 149 -10.79 -6.00 11.04
C GLY A 149 -11.05 -6.05 9.54
N GLY A 150 -11.87 -6.99 9.04
CA GLY A 150 -12.33 -7.04 7.64
C GLY A 150 -11.24 -7.31 6.59
N LEU A 151 -10.06 -7.79 6.99
CA LEU A 151 -8.92 -8.03 6.10
C LEU A 151 -8.50 -9.52 6.09
N ALA A 152 -9.45 -10.40 5.78
CA ALA A 152 -9.25 -11.84 5.86
C ALA A 152 -8.34 -12.41 4.75
N LEU A 153 -8.24 -11.74 3.60
CA LEU A 153 -7.54 -12.24 2.42
C LEU A 153 -6.15 -11.60 2.24
N LYS A 154 -5.20 -12.43 1.82
CA LYS A 154 -3.93 -12.01 1.24
C LYS A 154 -3.57 -12.87 0.03
N THR A 155 -2.63 -12.43 -0.79
CA THR A 155 -2.05 -13.27 -1.83
C THR A 155 -0.98 -14.20 -1.27
N GLN A 156 -0.85 -15.37 -1.89
CA GLN A 156 0.28 -16.26 -1.65
C GLN A 156 1.59 -15.52 -2.00
N ASP A 157 2.60 -15.66 -1.13
CA ASP A 157 3.92 -15.01 -1.28
C ASP A 157 3.86 -13.46 -1.36
N GLY A 158 2.76 -12.87 -0.89
CA GLY A 158 2.56 -11.42 -0.84
C GLY A 158 2.64 -10.77 -2.22
N GLY A 159 3.29 -9.62 -2.30
CA GLY A 159 3.45 -8.86 -3.54
C GLY A 159 4.24 -9.58 -4.62
N LYS A 160 5.20 -10.44 -4.24
CA LYS A 160 6.02 -11.21 -5.18
C LYS A 160 5.14 -12.17 -5.99
N GLY A 161 4.39 -13.02 -5.27
CA GLY A 161 3.46 -13.97 -5.88
C GLY A 161 2.35 -13.27 -6.68
N LEU A 162 1.86 -12.12 -6.22
CA LEU A 162 0.87 -11.33 -6.96
C LEU A 162 1.41 -10.83 -8.32
N VAL A 163 2.64 -10.33 -8.37
CA VAL A 163 3.26 -9.87 -9.62
C VAL A 163 3.53 -11.04 -10.57
N GLU A 164 3.98 -12.18 -10.04
CA GLU A 164 4.16 -13.42 -10.82
C GLU A 164 2.83 -13.91 -11.42
N ASP A 165 1.76 -13.91 -10.63
CA ASP A 165 0.43 -14.34 -11.06
C ASP A 165 -0.14 -13.40 -12.12
N HIS A 166 0.04 -12.09 -11.96
CA HIS A 166 -0.36 -11.09 -12.95
C HIS A 166 0.41 -11.21 -14.27
N LEU A 167 1.73 -11.40 -14.22
CA LEU A 167 2.55 -11.59 -15.42
C LEU A 167 2.11 -12.84 -16.20
N ARG A 168 1.88 -13.95 -15.50
CA ARG A 168 1.38 -15.19 -16.09
C ARG A 168 -0.01 -15.01 -16.70
N ALA A 169 -0.92 -14.34 -15.99
CA ALA A 169 -2.26 -14.05 -16.50
C ALA A 169 -2.23 -13.15 -17.74
N ALA A 170 -1.42 -12.08 -17.72
CA ALA A 170 -1.23 -11.20 -18.86
C ALA A 170 -0.70 -11.96 -20.09
N GLN A 171 0.30 -12.82 -19.91
CA GLN A 171 0.82 -13.68 -20.98
C GLN A 171 -0.24 -14.63 -21.55
N ASN A 172 -1.06 -15.25 -20.69
CA ASN A 172 -2.14 -16.14 -21.12
C ASN A 172 -3.22 -15.44 -21.96
N HIS A 173 -3.40 -14.14 -21.77
CA HIS A 173 -4.33 -13.31 -22.54
C HIS A 173 -3.66 -12.56 -23.70
N GLY A 174 -2.41 -12.91 -24.06
CA GLY A 174 -1.72 -12.31 -25.20
C GLY A 174 -1.28 -10.86 -24.99
N VAL A 175 -1.23 -10.37 -23.75
CA VAL A 175 -0.76 -9.02 -23.43
C VAL A 175 0.76 -8.97 -23.57
N GLU A 176 1.26 -8.01 -24.36
CA GLU A 176 2.69 -7.75 -24.52
C GLU A 176 3.17 -6.73 -23.48
N VAL A 177 4.31 -6.99 -22.82
CA VAL A 177 4.87 -6.11 -21.79
C VAL A 177 6.26 -5.63 -22.21
N PHE A 178 6.47 -4.31 -22.24
CA PHE A 178 7.75 -3.67 -22.57
C PHE A 178 8.28 -2.90 -21.37
N PHE A 179 9.33 -3.43 -20.75
CA PHE A 179 10.10 -2.76 -19.70
C PHE A 179 11.10 -1.76 -20.29
N ASP A 180 11.79 -1.01 -19.43
CA ASP A 180 12.77 0.01 -19.83
C ASP A 180 12.19 1.03 -20.84
N THR A 181 10.87 1.26 -20.76
CA THR A 181 10.06 2.07 -21.69
C THR A 181 9.27 3.12 -20.91
N ALA A 182 9.83 4.32 -20.80
CA ALA A 182 9.23 5.42 -20.05
C ALA A 182 8.29 6.25 -20.93
N ALA A 183 7.01 6.36 -20.56
CA ALA A 183 6.13 7.37 -21.13
C ALA A 183 6.55 8.77 -20.69
N THR A 184 6.71 9.71 -21.63
CA THR A 184 7.19 11.06 -21.38
C THR A 184 6.16 12.14 -21.67
N ARG A 185 5.25 11.90 -22.63
CA ARG A 185 4.27 12.88 -23.08
C ARG A 185 3.00 12.22 -23.62
N LEU A 186 1.84 12.77 -23.29
CA LEU A 186 0.57 12.39 -23.94
C LEU A 186 0.42 13.14 -25.26
N ILE A 187 0.03 12.42 -26.32
CA ILE A 187 -0.18 12.98 -27.66
C ILE A 187 -1.68 13.09 -27.89
N THR A 188 -2.15 14.32 -28.17
CA THR A 188 -3.55 14.59 -28.48
C THR A 188 -3.81 14.63 -29.98
N ASP A 189 -5.07 14.53 -30.37
CA ASP A 189 -5.53 14.84 -31.71
C ASP A 189 -5.31 16.34 -32.06
N THR A 190 -5.61 16.71 -33.31
CA THR A 190 -5.45 18.08 -33.81
C THR A 190 -6.34 19.10 -33.10
N HIS A 191 -7.40 18.65 -32.45
CA HIS A 191 -8.35 19.48 -31.71
C HIS A 191 -8.01 19.58 -30.22
N GLY A 192 -7.03 18.81 -29.72
CA GLY A 192 -6.70 18.75 -28.29
C GLY A 192 -7.77 18.06 -27.43
N SER A 193 -8.71 17.34 -28.05
CA SER A 193 -9.91 16.80 -27.41
C SER A 193 -9.77 15.35 -26.97
N ALA A 194 -8.90 14.59 -27.65
CA ALA A 194 -8.69 13.18 -27.41
C ALA A 194 -7.20 12.83 -27.36
N VAL A 195 -6.82 11.89 -26.49
CA VAL A 195 -5.49 11.28 -26.49
C VAL A 195 -5.45 10.17 -27.54
N VAL A 196 -4.47 10.24 -28.45
CA VAL A 196 -4.32 9.34 -29.61
C VAL A 196 -2.96 8.64 -29.63
N GLY A 197 -2.14 8.87 -28.62
CA GLY A 197 -0.83 8.25 -28.51
C GLY A 197 -0.04 8.72 -27.30
N VAL A 198 1.12 8.10 -27.12
CA VAL A 198 2.07 8.42 -26.05
C VAL A 198 3.48 8.47 -26.65
N GLU A 199 4.21 9.54 -26.38
CA GLU A 199 5.66 9.57 -26.58
C GLU A 199 6.32 8.71 -25.50
N VAL A 200 7.15 7.78 -25.93
CA VAL A 200 7.93 6.92 -25.05
C VAL A 200 9.42 7.08 -25.30
N MET A 201 10.20 6.88 -24.25
CA MET A 201 11.64 6.82 -24.25
C MET A 201 12.08 5.42 -23.85
N THR A 202 12.81 4.74 -24.72
CA THR A 202 13.38 3.41 -24.43
C THR A 202 14.88 3.49 -24.22
N CYS A 203 15.41 2.70 -23.29
CA CYS A 203 16.85 2.51 -23.11
C CYS A 203 17.33 1.28 -23.88
N ALA A 204 18.06 1.47 -24.99
CA ALA A 204 18.70 0.40 -25.76
C ALA A 204 20.22 0.46 -25.54
N GLY A 205 20.72 -0.18 -24.48
CA GLY A 205 22.11 -0.03 -24.07
C GLY A 205 22.36 1.38 -23.51
N SER A 206 23.30 2.12 -24.10
CA SER A 206 23.58 3.52 -23.75
C SER A 206 22.68 4.53 -24.48
N ASP A 207 22.03 4.10 -25.56
CA ASP A 207 21.25 5.00 -26.42
C ASP A 207 19.81 5.14 -25.94
N ARG A 208 19.32 6.39 -26.01
CA ARG A 208 17.96 6.78 -25.66
C ARG A 208 17.17 7.01 -26.94
N VAL A 209 16.21 6.14 -27.22
CA VAL A 209 15.38 6.22 -28.43
C VAL A 209 14.00 6.75 -28.08
N ARG A 210 13.58 7.82 -28.76
CA ARG A 210 12.22 8.37 -28.67
C ARG A 210 11.36 7.80 -29.78
N GLN A 211 10.14 7.41 -29.45
CA GLN A 211 9.12 7.06 -30.44
C GLN A 211 7.72 7.38 -29.91
N VAL A 212 6.76 7.46 -30.82
CA VAL A 212 5.34 7.60 -30.46
C VAL A 212 4.64 6.27 -30.69
N ILE A 213 3.95 5.78 -29.66
CA ILE A 213 3.02 4.66 -29.79
C ILE A 213 1.63 5.26 -30.02
N ARG A 214 1.06 5.05 -31.22
CA ARG A 214 -0.32 5.46 -31.52
C ARG A 214 -1.30 4.49 -30.88
N THR A 215 -2.40 4.99 -30.33
CA THR A 215 -3.41 4.16 -29.68
C THR A 215 -4.78 4.81 -29.61
N GLY A 216 -5.84 4.00 -29.56
CA GLY A 216 -7.22 4.48 -29.38
C GLY A 216 -7.60 4.74 -27.92
N ALA A 217 -6.82 4.20 -26.97
CA ALA A 217 -7.03 4.38 -25.54
C ALA A 217 -5.71 4.25 -24.74
N VAL A 218 -5.51 5.15 -23.79
CA VAL A 218 -4.39 5.14 -22.83
C VAL A 218 -4.92 4.98 -21.42
N ILE A 219 -4.39 4.01 -20.67
CA ILE A 219 -4.69 3.81 -19.25
C ILE A 219 -3.44 4.12 -18.42
N LEU A 220 -3.50 5.18 -17.63
CA LEU A 220 -2.42 5.58 -16.71
C LEU A 220 -2.50 4.78 -15.41
N ALA A 221 -1.48 3.98 -15.13
CA ALA A 221 -1.36 3.12 -13.96
C ALA A 221 0.05 3.22 -13.32
N ALA A 222 0.69 4.39 -13.41
CA ALA A 222 2.10 4.62 -13.13
C ALA A 222 2.44 4.98 -11.67
N GLY A 223 1.54 4.70 -10.72
CA GLY A 223 1.78 4.91 -9.29
C GLY A 223 1.80 6.38 -8.83
N GLY A 224 2.18 6.60 -7.57
CA GLY A 224 2.28 7.93 -6.97
C GLY A 224 3.61 8.65 -7.24
N PHE A 225 4.00 9.50 -6.29
CA PHE A 225 5.26 10.26 -6.32
C PHE A 225 6.16 10.02 -5.10
N GLU A 226 5.90 8.99 -4.30
CA GLU A 226 6.60 8.70 -3.05
C GLU A 226 8.11 8.41 -3.20
N ALA A 227 8.58 8.08 -4.40
CA ALA A 227 10.00 7.91 -4.67
C ALA A 227 10.69 9.20 -5.15
N ASN A 228 9.94 10.30 -5.29
CA ASN A 228 10.49 11.60 -5.70
C ASN A 228 10.70 12.52 -4.48
N PRO A 229 11.94 12.72 -4.01
CA PRO A 229 12.21 13.55 -2.84
C PRO A 229 11.75 15.01 -2.99
N GLN A 230 11.83 15.58 -4.19
CA GLN A 230 11.41 16.95 -4.45
C GLN A 230 9.89 17.10 -4.34
N LEU A 231 9.12 16.19 -4.95
CA LEU A 231 7.65 16.23 -4.85
C LEU A 231 7.17 15.90 -3.44
N ARG A 232 7.90 15.04 -2.71
CA ARG A 232 7.66 14.79 -1.28
C ARG A 232 7.83 16.07 -0.45
N ALA A 233 8.93 16.79 -0.59
CA ALA A 233 9.11 18.08 0.09
C ALA A 233 8.03 19.10 -0.29
N GLN A 234 7.71 19.18 -1.60
CA GLN A 234 6.73 20.14 -2.12
C GLN A 234 5.32 19.90 -1.58
N TYR A 235 4.85 18.65 -1.57
CA TYR A 235 3.45 18.34 -1.25
C TYR A 235 3.23 17.79 0.15
N LEU A 236 4.11 16.92 0.65
CA LEU A 236 3.97 16.29 1.97
C LEU A 236 4.56 17.15 3.09
N GLY A 237 5.49 18.05 2.74
CA GLY A 237 6.10 19.02 3.65
C GLY A 237 7.49 18.63 4.17
N PRO A 238 8.01 19.40 5.14
CA PRO A 238 9.39 19.24 5.63
C PRO A 238 9.70 17.84 6.16
N GLY A 239 10.88 17.32 5.80
CA GLY A 239 11.40 16.03 6.27
C GLY A 239 10.95 14.83 5.45
N TRP A 240 9.95 14.96 4.57
CA TRP A 240 9.51 13.84 3.72
C TRP A 240 10.46 13.53 2.57
N ASP A 241 11.30 14.47 2.16
CA ASP A 241 12.35 14.30 1.17
C ASP A 241 13.41 13.28 1.58
N VAL A 242 13.62 13.09 2.87
CA VAL A 242 14.59 12.15 3.46
C VAL A 242 13.95 10.89 4.07
N ALA A 243 12.61 10.78 4.04
CA ALA A 243 11.91 9.58 4.48
C ALA A 243 12.31 8.35 3.65
N ARG A 244 12.39 7.18 4.29
CA ARG A 244 12.73 5.92 3.60
C ARG A 244 11.65 5.55 2.59
N VAL A 245 12.03 5.09 1.41
CA VAL A 245 11.08 4.56 0.41
C VAL A 245 10.90 3.06 0.62
N ARG A 246 9.70 2.59 0.99
CA ARG A 246 9.41 1.15 1.19
C ARG A 246 8.82 0.49 -0.06
N GLY A 247 9.36 0.82 -1.22
CA GLY A 247 8.72 0.52 -2.50
C GLY A 247 9.64 0.66 -3.70
N THR A 248 9.02 0.75 -4.87
CA THR A 248 9.77 0.95 -6.11
C THR A 248 10.45 2.32 -6.15
N PRO A 249 11.70 2.46 -6.62
CA PRO A 249 12.32 3.77 -6.84
C PRO A 249 11.75 4.49 -8.07
N TYR A 250 10.83 3.86 -8.81
CA TYR A 250 10.29 4.35 -10.07
C TYR A 250 8.97 5.13 -9.92
N ASN A 251 8.33 5.16 -8.76
CA ASN A 251 7.11 5.96 -8.56
C ASN A 251 7.44 7.43 -8.27
N THR A 252 7.74 8.18 -9.33
CA THR A 252 8.31 9.55 -9.23
C THR A 252 7.35 10.65 -9.64
N GLY A 253 6.08 10.33 -9.94
CA GLY A 253 5.05 11.32 -10.29
C GLY A 253 5.13 11.87 -11.72
N ASP A 254 5.99 11.33 -12.59
CA ASP A 254 6.22 11.87 -13.94
C ASP A 254 4.92 11.96 -14.76
N LEU A 255 4.07 10.93 -14.68
CA LEU A 255 2.80 10.86 -15.42
C LEU A 255 1.68 11.68 -14.77
N LEU A 256 1.75 11.99 -13.47
CA LEU A 256 0.85 12.96 -12.84
C LEU A 256 1.12 14.35 -13.44
N GLN A 257 2.39 14.73 -13.52
CA GLN A 257 2.81 16.00 -14.11
C GLN A 257 2.54 16.04 -15.62
N ALA A 258 2.82 14.96 -16.35
CA ALA A 258 2.54 14.89 -17.79
C ALA A 258 1.04 15.00 -18.09
N ALA A 259 0.17 14.32 -17.35
CA ALA A 259 -1.27 14.43 -17.54
C ALA A 259 -1.80 15.86 -17.26
N GLN A 260 -1.33 16.50 -16.20
CA GLN A 260 -1.69 17.90 -15.91
C GLN A 260 -1.20 18.84 -17.00
N ARG A 261 0.05 18.70 -17.44
CA ARG A 261 0.68 19.57 -18.44
C ARG A 261 0.10 19.37 -19.84
N ASP A 262 -0.09 18.14 -20.27
CA ASP A 262 -0.35 17.80 -21.67
C ASP A 262 -1.86 17.84 -22.01
N VAL A 263 -2.73 17.54 -21.05
CA VAL A 263 -4.19 17.50 -21.27
C VAL A 263 -5.01 18.26 -20.22
N GLY A 264 -4.36 19.01 -19.32
CA GLY A 264 -5.06 19.75 -18.27
C GLY A 264 -5.79 18.84 -17.28
N ALA A 265 -5.29 17.63 -17.00
CA ALA A 265 -5.94 16.69 -16.08
C ALA A 265 -6.11 17.31 -14.68
N LYS A 266 -7.31 17.21 -14.12
CA LYS A 266 -7.70 17.80 -12.83
C LYS A 266 -7.00 17.13 -11.64
N PRO A 267 -6.16 17.83 -10.87
CA PRO A 267 -5.68 17.32 -9.58
C PRO A 267 -6.80 17.26 -8.54
N VAL A 268 -6.84 16.20 -7.73
CA VAL A 268 -7.80 16.04 -6.62
C VAL A 268 -7.20 15.21 -5.48
N GLY A 269 -7.90 15.13 -4.36
CA GLY A 269 -7.50 14.36 -3.19
C GLY A 269 -6.52 15.09 -2.27
N ASN A 270 -5.93 14.35 -1.32
CA ASN A 270 -5.01 14.90 -0.34
C ASN A 270 -3.54 14.77 -0.81
N TRP A 271 -3.03 15.79 -1.51
CA TRP A 271 -1.62 15.82 -1.96
C TRP A 271 -0.62 15.84 -0.80
N SER A 272 -1.02 16.35 0.37
CA SER A 272 -0.23 16.30 1.62
C SER A 272 -0.40 15.00 2.42
N GLY A 273 -1.16 14.07 1.86
CA GLY A 273 -1.49 12.79 2.45
C GLY A 273 -0.68 11.65 1.82
N CYS A 274 -0.21 10.73 2.66
CA CYS A 274 0.44 9.52 2.19
C CYS A 274 0.27 8.38 3.21
N HIS A 275 0.45 7.16 2.74
CA HIS A 275 0.64 6.00 3.59
C HIS A 275 2.12 5.89 3.97
N SER A 276 2.42 6.05 5.26
CA SER A 276 3.71 5.65 5.85
C SER A 276 3.54 4.58 6.92
N VAL A 277 4.63 4.02 7.42
CA VAL A 277 4.64 3.07 8.54
C VAL A 277 5.87 3.27 9.41
N ALA A 278 5.84 2.72 10.63
CA ALA A 278 7.05 2.36 11.33
C ALA A 278 7.82 1.34 10.49
N TRP A 279 9.05 1.69 10.14
CA TRP A 279 9.92 0.96 9.24
C TRP A 279 11.26 0.73 9.91
N ASP A 280 11.97 -0.33 9.54
CA ASP A 280 13.31 -0.60 10.05
C ASP A 280 14.26 0.56 9.70
N ALA A 281 14.99 1.08 10.70
CA ALA A 281 15.89 2.22 10.49
C ALA A 281 17.12 1.87 9.63
N ASP A 282 17.51 0.59 9.64
CA ASP A 282 18.68 0.06 8.94
C ASP A 282 18.32 -0.44 7.52
N SER A 283 17.06 -0.26 7.08
CA SER A 283 16.64 -0.57 5.72
C SER A 283 17.33 0.31 4.67
N PRO A 284 17.36 -0.12 3.39
CA PRO A 284 17.79 0.75 2.29
C PRO A 284 16.99 2.07 2.24
N ALA A 285 17.67 3.14 1.83
CA ALA A 285 17.15 4.50 1.92
C ALA A 285 16.05 4.82 0.88
N ASN A 286 16.37 4.52 -0.38
CA ASN A 286 15.70 5.11 -1.54
C ASN A 286 14.89 4.09 -2.35
N ALA A 287 14.80 2.85 -1.88
CA ALA A 287 14.00 1.79 -2.47
C ALA A 287 13.73 0.71 -1.44
N GLY A 288 12.68 -0.07 -1.66
CA GLY A 288 12.45 -1.31 -0.94
C GLY A 288 13.46 -2.38 -1.36
N ASP A 289 13.77 -3.26 -0.42
CA ASP A 289 14.57 -4.46 -0.71
C ASP A 289 13.68 -5.51 -1.37
N ARG A 290 14.09 -6.06 -2.52
CA ARG A 290 13.26 -7.03 -3.26
C ARG A 290 13.24 -8.42 -2.62
N GLU A 291 14.25 -8.77 -1.84
CA GLU A 291 14.30 -10.05 -1.14
C GLU A 291 13.51 -9.98 0.17
N VAL A 292 13.74 -8.94 0.97
CA VAL A 292 13.08 -8.74 2.27
C VAL A 292 11.65 -8.18 2.09
N SER A 293 11.38 -7.42 1.03
CA SER A 293 10.06 -6.86 0.70
C SER A 293 9.39 -6.16 1.91
N ASN A 294 8.18 -6.58 2.30
CA ASN A 294 7.41 -5.95 3.37
C ASN A 294 7.94 -6.25 4.78
N GLU A 295 8.94 -7.11 4.95
CA GLU A 295 9.37 -7.62 6.26
C GLU A 295 10.09 -6.57 7.13
N PHE A 296 10.59 -5.49 6.53
CA PHE A 296 11.07 -4.33 7.27
C PHE A 296 9.97 -3.51 7.97
N THR A 297 8.68 -3.82 7.77
CA THR A 297 7.60 -3.22 8.56
C THR A 297 7.81 -3.53 10.04
N LYS A 298 7.59 -2.55 10.94
CA LYS A 298 7.74 -2.73 12.39
C LYS A 298 6.45 -2.47 13.12
N SER A 299 5.55 -3.45 13.05
CA SER A 299 4.17 -3.29 13.46
C SER A 299 3.83 -3.73 14.88
N GLY A 300 4.83 -4.19 15.64
CA GLY A 300 4.70 -4.65 17.03
C GLY A 300 4.56 -3.53 18.07
N TYR A 301 4.53 -2.25 17.65
CA TYR A 301 4.42 -1.12 18.57
C TYR A 301 3.23 -1.19 19.56
N PRO A 302 2.05 -1.76 19.25
CA PRO A 302 0.98 -1.86 20.25
C PRO A 302 1.33 -2.77 21.43
N LEU A 303 2.21 -3.74 21.23
CA LEU A 303 2.66 -4.69 22.24
C LEU A 303 3.73 -4.11 23.18
N GLY A 304 4.24 -2.92 22.90
CA GLY A 304 5.32 -2.28 23.66
C GLY A 304 5.11 -0.78 23.81
N ILE A 305 6.20 -0.04 23.96
CA ILE A 305 6.22 1.43 23.95
C ILE A 305 7.20 1.97 22.91
N MET A 306 7.05 3.24 22.53
CA MET A 306 7.96 3.94 21.62
C MET A 306 8.56 5.17 22.27
N VAL A 307 9.89 5.25 22.18
CA VAL A 307 10.68 6.34 22.73
C VAL A 307 11.51 6.97 21.61
N ASN A 308 11.52 8.29 21.50
CA ASN A 308 12.33 8.99 20.49
C ASN A 308 13.82 8.99 20.86
N ARG A 309 14.69 9.55 20.00
CA ARG A 309 16.14 9.63 20.28
C ARG A 309 16.50 10.46 21.52
N ASP A 310 15.59 11.31 22.01
CA ASP A 310 15.80 12.16 23.19
C ASP A 310 15.27 11.49 24.48
N GLY A 311 14.86 10.22 24.40
CA GLY A 311 14.45 9.44 25.57
C GLY A 311 12.98 9.66 25.98
N GLU A 312 12.14 10.25 25.13
CA GLU A 312 10.76 10.59 25.46
C GLU A 312 9.72 9.78 24.66
N ARG A 313 8.62 9.40 25.31
CA ARG A 313 7.42 8.91 24.61
C ARG A 313 6.76 10.05 23.83
N PHE A 314 6.17 9.74 22.68
CA PHE A 314 5.61 10.76 21.77
C PHE A 314 4.26 10.37 21.13
N VAL A 315 3.75 9.17 21.40
CA VAL A 315 2.49 8.64 20.86
C VAL A 315 1.82 7.69 21.84
N ASP A 316 0.49 7.58 21.74
CA ASP A 316 -0.27 6.48 22.35
C ASP A 316 -0.20 5.25 21.42
N GLU A 317 0.64 4.30 21.78
CA GLU A 317 0.86 3.07 21.02
C GLU A 317 -0.36 2.12 21.07
N GLY A 318 -1.27 2.34 22.02
CA GLY A 318 -2.49 1.56 22.24
C GLY A 318 -3.77 2.26 21.79
N ALA A 319 -3.71 3.30 20.95
CA ALA A 319 -4.88 4.11 20.60
C ALA A 319 -5.98 3.34 19.84
N ASP A 320 -5.60 2.44 18.93
CA ASP A 320 -6.51 1.54 18.19
C ASP A 320 -5.73 0.31 17.71
N MET A 321 -6.43 -0.62 17.05
CA MET A 321 -5.77 -1.74 16.37
C MET A 321 -4.79 -1.26 15.31
N ARG A 322 -3.63 -1.93 15.19
CA ARG A 322 -2.54 -1.60 14.26
C ARG A 322 -3.00 -1.22 12.84
N ASN A 323 -3.98 -1.95 12.28
CA ASN A 323 -4.48 -1.71 10.91
C ASN A 323 -5.09 -0.32 10.69
N TYR A 324 -5.41 0.39 11.77
CA TYR A 324 -6.01 1.72 11.73
C TYR A 324 -5.01 2.81 12.17
N THR A 325 -3.87 2.45 12.76
CA THR A 325 -2.89 3.42 13.32
C THR A 325 -1.56 3.47 12.58
N TYR A 326 -1.20 2.47 11.77
CA TYR A 326 0.17 2.37 11.20
C TYR A 326 0.59 3.63 10.41
N ALA A 327 -0.35 4.28 9.70
CA ALA A 327 -0.06 5.46 8.87
C ALA A 327 0.25 6.68 9.73
N MET A 328 -0.53 6.86 10.80
CA MET A 328 -0.31 7.88 11.80
C MET A 328 1.04 7.66 12.50
N ILE A 329 1.35 6.43 12.92
CA ILE A 329 2.60 6.11 13.61
C ILE A 329 3.82 6.42 12.74
N GLY A 330 3.83 6.01 11.47
CA GLY A 330 4.92 6.34 10.55
C GLY A 330 5.14 7.85 10.44
N ARG A 331 4.07 8.63 10.29
CA ARG A 331 4.13 10.10 10.27
C ARG A 331 4.66 10.69 11.58
N ARG A 332 4.25 10.15 12.74
CA ARG A 332 4.72 10.63 14.05
C ARG A 332 6.20 10.33 14.28
N ILE A 333 6.70 9.19 13.81
CA ILE A 333 8.15 8.88 13.83
C ILE A 333 8.93 9.87 12.96
N LEU A 334 8.42 10.21 11.77
CA LEU A 334 9.06 11.20 10.90
C LEU A 334 9.21 12.59 11.56
N GLN A 335 8.28 12.96 12.44
CA GLN A 335 8.31 14.22 13.18
C GLN A 335 9.27 14.21 14.38
N GLN A 336 9.81 13.05 14.76
CA GLN A 336 10.73 12.96 15.88
C GLN A 336 12.13 13.46 15.49
N PRO A 337 12.93 13.94 16.46
CA PRO A 337 14.30 14.33 16.20
C PRO A 337 15.08 13.21 15.50
N GLY A 338 15.78 13.55 14.41
CA GLY A 338 16.50 12.59 13.58
C GLY A 338 15.62 11.55 12.87
N GLN A 339 14.29 11.69 12.88
CA GLN A 339 13.31 10.81 12.25
C GLN A 339 13.41 9.35 12.72
N VAL A 340 13.83 9.17 13.98
CA VAL A 340 14.14 7.88 14.57
C VAL A 340 13.45 7.75 15.93
N ALA A 341 12.98 6.53 16.20
CA ALA A 341 12.51 6.11 17.50
C ALA A 341 13.01 4.68 17.80
N PHE A 342 12.81 4.25 19.04
CA PHE A 342 13.06 2.91 19.53
C PHE A 342 11.71 2.32 19.97
N GLN A 343 11.33 1.18 19.39
CA GLN A 343 10.25 0.35 19.93
C GLN A 343 10.84 -0.58 20.99
N ILE A 344 10.18 -0.71 22.14
CA ILE A 344 10.71 -1.39 23.34
C ILE A 344 9.69 -2.39 23.88
N TRP A 345 10.17 -3.60 24.19
CA TRP A 345 9.41 -4.70 24.77
C TRP A 345 10.21 -5.41 25.87
N ASP A 346 9.52 -6.26 26.61
CA ASP A 346 10.12 -7.16 27.59
C ASP A 346 9.78 -8.63 27.27
N ALA A 347 10.16 -9.55 28.16
CA ALA A 347 9.99 -10.98 27.95
C ALA A 347 8.53 -11.44 27.79
N ARG A 348 7.55 -10.68 28.28
CA ARG A 348 6.12 -11.04 28.19
C ARG A 348 5.58 -10.85 26.78
N THR A 349 5.98 -9.77 26.12
CA THR A 349 5.40 -9.35 24.84
C THR A 349 6.30 -9.68 23.64
N THR A 350 7.60 -9.86 23.85
CA THR A 350 8.54 -10.24 22.78
C THR A 350 8.11 -11.49 21.99
N PRO A 351 7.64 -12.59 22.63
CA PRO A 351 7.18 -13.77 21.90
C PRO A 351 5.96 -13.54 20.99
N TRP A 352 5.22 -12.44 21.19
CA TRP A 352 4.05 -12.07 20.37
C TRP A 352 4.41 -11.24 19.14
N LEU A 353 5.68 -10.84 19.01
CA LEU A 353 6.18 -10.16 17.82
C LEU A 353 6.14 -11.11 16.62
N ARG A 354 5.81 -10.55 15.46
CA ARG A 354 5.77 -11.30 14.20
C ARG A 354 7.18 -11.70 13.80
N GLN A 355 7.42 -12.99 13.69
CA GLN A 355 8.72 -13.53 13.27
C GLN A 355 9.15 -13.00 11.89
N GLU A 356 8.19 -12.75 10.99
CA GLU A 356 8.47 -12.19 9.68
C GLU A 356 9.06 -10.77 9.78
N GLU A 357 8.64 -9.98 10.77
CA GLU A 357 9.06 -8.59 10.93
C GLU A 357 10.24 -8.42 11.89
N TYR A 358 10.46 -9.36 12.80
CA TYR A 358 11.37 -9.21 13.94
C TYR A 358 12.40 -10.34 14.07
N ARG A 359 12.55 -11.24 13.10
CA ARG A 359 13.66 -12.22 13.16
C ARG A 359 15.04 -11.56 13.02
N PRO A 360 16.10 -12.12 13.62
CA PRO A 360 17.44 -11.53 13.60
C PRO A 360 18.03 -11.29 12.20
N GLU A 361 17.60 -12.06 11.19
CA GLU A 361 18.07 -11.92 9.80
C GLU A 361 17.54 -10.65 9.12
N VAL A 362 16.43 -10.10 9.61
CA VAL A 362 15.77 -8.91 9.03
C VAL A 362 16.06 -7.66 9.85
N THR A 363 16.25 -7.80 11.15
CA THR A 363 16.26 -6.65 12.07
C THR A 363 17.31 -6.80 13.14
N ARG A 364 18.06 -5.72 13.35
CA ARG A 364 19.03 -5.61 14.44
C ARG A 364 18.30 -5.51 15.78
N HIS A 365 18.55 -6.49 16.65
CA HIS A 365 18.05 -6.49 18.03
C HIS A 365 19.02 -5.77 18.96
N LEU A 366 18.49 -4.89 19.80
CA LEU A 366 19.19 -4.31 20.93
C LEU A 366 18.64 -5.00 22.20
N THR A 367 19.44 -5.82 22.86
CA THR A 367 18.97 -6.63 24.00
C THR A 367 19.72 -6.28 25.28
N GLY A 368 19.04 -6.39 26.42
CA GLY A 368 19.61 -6.19 27.75
C GLY A 368 18.96 -7.08 28.78
N LYS A 369 19.73 -7.53 29.79
CA LYS A 369 19.22 -8.24 30.97
C LYS A 369 18.70 -7.26 32.03
N THR A 370 19.09 -6.00 31.94
CA THR A 370 18.54 -4.88 32.72
C THR A 370 18.11 -3.75 31.79
N ILE A 371 17.32 -2.81 32.31
CA ILE A 371 16.91 -1.62 31.55
C ILE A 371 18.13 -0.74 31.24
N GLU A 372 19.11 -0.69 32.15
CA GLU A 372 20.37 0.04 31.97
C GLU A 372 21.20 -0.54 30.83
N GLU A 373 21.34 -1.87 30.77
CA GLU A 373 22.02 -2.56 29.66
C GLU A 373 21.30 -2.29 28.34
N LEU A 374 19.96 -2.35 28.32
CA LEU A 374 19.18 -2.01 27.12
C LEU A 374 19.44 -0.55 26.71
N ALA A 375 19.47 0.37 27.67
CA ALA A 375 19.69 1.79 27.41
C ALA A 375 21.09 2.03 26.82
N ASP A 376 22.13 1.33 27.31
CA ASP A 376 23.47 1.37 26.71
C ASP A 376 23.48 0.90 25.25
N ARG A 377 22.78 -0.20 24.94
CA ARG A 377 22.61 -0.65 23.55
C ARG A 377 21.87 0.36 22.68
N CYS A 378 20.89 1.06 23.24
CA CYS A 378 20.18 2.14 22.53
C CYS A 378 21.10 3.35 22.28
N VAL A 379 22.00 3.69 23.22
CA VAL A 379 23.01 4.75 23.03
C VAL A 379 23.96 4.39 21.89
N GLU A 380 24.46 3.15 21.84
CA GLU A 380 25.27 2.64 20.71
C GLU A 380 24.52 2.75 19.36
N ALA A 381 23.19 2.74 19.38
CA ALA A 381 22.32 2.85 18.21
C ALA A 381 21.75 4.25 17.96
N GLY A 382 22.18 5.27 18.70
CA GLY A 382 21.87 6.68 18.44
C GLY A 382 20.90 7.36 19.42
N LEU A 383 20.52 6.74 20.53
CA LEU A 383 19.87 7.42 21.66
C LEU A 383 20.79 8.50 22.22
N GLN A 384 20.28 9.72 22.38
CA GLN A 384 21.05 10.90 22.80
C GLN A 384 20.94 11.19 24.30
N ASN A 385 19.85 10.77 24.95
CA ASN A 385 19.61 11.06 26.36
C ASN A 385 19.23 9.78 27.12
N LYS A 386 20.26 9.11 27.65
CA LYS A 386 20.11 7.87 28.45
C LYS A 386 19.31 8.10 29.73
N GLU A 387 19.58 9.19 30.45
CA GLU A 387 18.92 9.49 31.72
C GLU A 387 17.42 9.71 31.54
N ARG A 388 17.03 10.48 30.50
CA ARG A 388 15.62 10.71 30.16
C ARG A 388 14.92 9.43 29.75
N PHE A 389 15.59 8.56 28.98
CA PHE A 389 15.07 7.24 28.62
C PHE A 389 14.75 6.38 29.86
N LEU A 390 15.69 6.28 30.80
CA LEU A 390 15.49 5.53 32.05
C LEU A 390 14.31 6.10 32.86
N ALA A 391 14.26 7.43 33.02
CA ALA A 391 13.17 8.11 33.72
C ALA A 391 11.80 7.87 33.05
N THR A 392 11.75 7.87 31.72
CA THR A 392 10.53 7.58 30.95
C THR A 392 10.00 6.17 31.20
N LEU A 393 10.89 5.16 31.19
CA LEU A 393 10.52 3.77 31.48
C LEU A 393 10.04 3.59 32.92
N GLU A 394 10.73 4.20 33.89
CA GLU A 394 10.32 4.18 35.29
C GLU A 394 8.95 4.85 35.49
N GLN A 395 8.72 6.01 34.87
CA GLN A 395 7.44 6.72 34.92
C GLN A 395 6.32 5.89 34.27
N TYR A 396 6.58 5.28 33.12
CA TYR A 396 5.62 4.41 32.45
C TYR A 396 5.27 3.19 33.32
N ASN A 397 6.25 2.50 33.88
CA ASN A 397 6.02 1.33 34.73
C ASN A 397 5.16 1.66 35.96
N ARG A 398 5.45 2.78 36.64
CA ARG A 398 4.63 3.27 37.77
C ARG A 398 3.19 3.61 37.39
N ALA A 399 2.96 4.01 36.15
CA ALA A 399 1.65 4.39 35.64
C ALA A 399 0.79 3.19 35.21
N THR A 400 1.39 2.00 35.04
CA THR A 400 0.63 0.79 34.66
C THR A 400 -0.33 0.35 35.75
N THR A 401 -1.46 -0.24 35.35
CA THR A 401 -2.50 -0.71 36.27
C THR A 401 -2.71 -2.22 36.09
N PRO A 402 -3.04 -2.99 37.15
CA PRO A 402 -3.37 -4.40 37.01
C PRO A 402 -4.63 -4.61 36.17
N GLY A 403 -4.67 -5.67 35.37
CA GLY A 403 -5.86 -6.05 34.60
C GLY A 403 -5.63 -7.24 33.67
N THR A 404 -6.66 -7.61 32.92
CA THR A 404 -6.61 -8.72 31.97
C THR A 404 -6.10 -8.24 30.62
N TRP A 405 -4.93 -8.74 30.22
CA TRP A 405 -4.34 -8.43 28.92
C TRP A 405 -4.92 -9.32 27.82
N ASN A 406 -5.38 -8.71 26.73
CA ASN A 406 -5.86 -9.45 25.56
C ASN A 406 -5.48 -8.75 24.25
N PRO A 407 -4.55 -9.30 23.45
CA PRO A 407 -4.04 -8.65 22.24
C PRO A 407 -5.01 -8.70 21.06
N ALA A 408 -6.09 -9.50 21.16
CA ALA A 408 -7.06 -9.70 20.09
C ALA A 408 -8.21 -8.68 20.12
N LEU A 409 -8.34 -7.89 21.19
CA LEU A 409 -9.36 -6.85 21.34
C LEU A 409 -8.77 -5.59 22.00
N LYS A 410 -9.48 -4.46 21.90
CA LYS A 410 -9.13 -3.25 22.67
C LYS A 410 -9.51 -3.50 24.12
N ASP A 411 -8.55 -3.97 24.91
CA ASP A 411 -8.75 -4.50 26.26
C ASP A 411 -8.96 -3.43 27.34
N GLY A 412 -8.73 -2.16 27.02
CA GLY A 412 -8.84 -1.05 27.97
C GLY A 412 -7.76 -1.06 29.06
N LEU A 413 -6.81 -2.00 29.01
CA LEU A 413 -5.70 -2.06 29.94
C LEU A 413 -4.79 -0.86 29.69
N SER A 414 -4.89 0.14 30.55
CA SER A 414 -4.34 1.47 30.29
C SER A 414 -3.45 1.99 31.41
N THR A 415 -2.56 2.92 31.06
CA THR A 415 -1.76 3.68 32.02
C THR A 415 -2.58 4.81 32.65
N SER A 416 -2.39 5.06 33.94
CA SER A 416 -2.93 6.23 34.64
C SER A 416 -1.91 7.37 34.73
N SER A 417 -2.37 8.61 34.86
CA SER A 417 -1.52 9.76 35.25
C SER A 417 -0.34 10.11 34.31
N LEU A 418 -0.35 9.66 33.05
CA LEU A 418 0.60 10.08 32.01
C LEU A 418 -0.03 11.11 31.08
N THR A 419 0.75 12.11 30.65
CA THR A 419 0.33 13.07 29.61
C THR A 419 -0.01 12.38 28.29
N ILE A 420 0.78 11.37 27.92
CA ILE A 420 0.52 10.50 26.79
C ILE A 420 0.05 9.17 27.37
N PRO A 421 -1.24 8.81 27.27
CA PRO A 421 -1.68 7.51 27.75
C PRO A 421 -1.09 6.39 26.88
N LYS A 422 -1.09 5.18 27.40
CA LYS A 422 -1.20 3.97 26.59
C LYS A 422 -2.60 3.44 26.83
N SER A 423 -3.49 3.58 25.84
CA SER A 423 -4.94 3.37 26.04
C SER A 423 -5.36 1.91 26.10
N ASN A 424 -4.55 0.99 25.58
CA ASN A 424 -4.79 -0.45 25.57
C ASN A 424 -3.45 -1.21 25.70
N TRP A 425 -3.51 -2.46 26.15
CA TRP A 425 -2.38 -3.38 26.26
C TRP A 425 -1.21 -2.87 27.13
N ALA A 426 -1.49 -2.04 28.13
CA ALA A 426 -0.47 -1.42 28.98
C ALA A 426 0.08 -2.39 30.04
N LEU A 427 1.07 -3.20 29.66
CA LEU A 427 1.90 -3.97 30.58
C LEU A 427 3.14 -3.16 30.99
N PRO A 428 3.66 -3.33 32.22
CA PRO A 428 4.95 -2.76 32.57
C PRO A 428 6.06 -3.37 31.69
N ILE A 429 7.21 -2.70 31.64
CA ILE A 429 8.43 -3.15 30.97
C ILE A 429 9.44 -3.39 32.09
N ASP A 430 9.33 -4.54 32.76
CA ASP A 430 10.13 -4.87 33.96
C ASP A 430 10.61 -6.33 34.02
N GLN A 431 10.34 -7.15 32.99
CA GLN A 431 10.77 -8.55 32.94
C GLN A 431 11.82 -8.81 31.86
N ALA A 432 13.05 -9.11 32.28
CA ALA A 432 14.13 -9.46 31.38
C ALA A 432 13.89 -10.80 30.64
N PRO A 433 14.45 -10.99 29.42
CA PRO A 433 15.26 -10.02 28.68
C PRO A 433 14.42 -8.89 28.06
N PHE A 434 15.01 -7.71 28.00
CA PHE A 434 14.45 -6.55 27.32
C PHE A 434 14.93 -6.51 25.87
N LEU A 435 14.06 -6.03 24.98
CA LEU A 435 14.33 -5.88 23.55
C LEU A 435 13.97 -4.46 23.11
N ALA A 436 14.86 -3.84 22.34
CA ALA A 436 14.55 -2.65 21.56
C ALA A 436 14.93 -2.84 20.10
N VAL A 437 14.16 -2.19 19.23
CA VAL A 437 14.43 -2.10 17.78
C VAL A 437 14.37 -0.64 17.36
N ARG A 438 15.38 -0.21 16.61
CA ARG A 438 15.45 1.14 16.04
C ARG A 438 14.56 1.22 14.80
N VAL A 439 13.68 2.22 14.77
CA VAL A 439 12.70 2.42 13.69
C VAL A 439 12.76 3.84 13.14
N THR A 440 12.33 3.98 11.88
CA THR A 440 12.14 5.24 11.17
C THR A 440 10.78 5.24 10.43
N SER A 441 10.53 6.25 9.60
CA SER A 441 9.34 6.33 8.76
C SER A 441 9.64 5.82 7.34
N GLY A 442 8.84 4.86 6.89
CA GLY A 442 8.85 4.37 5.50
C GLY A 442 7.61 4.84 4.75
N ILE A 443 7.77 5.63 3.67
CA ILE A 443 6.68 6.04 2.78
C ILE A 443 6.37 4.98 1.73
N THR A 444 5.09 4.75 1.51
CA THR A 444 4.57 3.67 0.63
C THR A 444 3.91 4.22 -0.62
N PHE A 445 2.94 5.13 -0.49
CA PHE A 445 2.25 5.76 -1.61
C PHE A 445 1.53 7.03 -1.18
N THR A 446 1.19 7.87 -2.15
CA THR A 446 0.56 9.19 -1.95
C THR A 446 -0.95 9.15 -2.19
N PHE A 447 -1.71 10.00 -1.50
CA PHE A 447 -3.19 10.00 -1.59
C PHE A 447 -3.76 11.03 -2.58
N GLY A 448 -2.97 12.04 -2.96
CA GLY A 448 -3.32 12.98 -4.02
C GLY A 448 -3.06 12.39 -5.41
N GLY A 449 -3.91 12.75 -6.37
CA GLY A 449 -3.84 12.21 -7.72
C GLY A 449 -4.73 12.96 -8.70
N LEU A 450 -5.15 12.29 -9.77
CA LEU A 450 -6.01 12.84 -10.81
C LEU A 450 -7.47 12.48 -10.56
N ALA A 451 -8.37 13.41 -10.87
CA ALA A 451 -9.80 13.15 -10.86
C ALA A 451 -10.19 12.28 -12.05
N VAL A 452 -11.10 11.34 -11.79
CA VAL A 452 -11.69 10.48 -12.81
C VAL A 452 -13.21 10.45 -12.66
N ASN A 453 -13.90 10.14 -13.74
CA ASN A 453 -15.29 9.69 -13.63
C ASN A 453 -15.31 8.34 -12.87
N PRO A 454 -16.03 8.23 -11.74
CA PRO A 454 -16.08 7.00 -10.97
C PRO A 454 -16.56 5.78 -11.76
N GLU A 455 -17.48 5.94 -12.71
CA GLU A 455 -18.11 4.85 -13.47
C GLU A 455 -17.25 4.32 -14.61
N THR A 456 -16.39 5.16 -15.19
CA THR A 456 -15.59 4.82 -16.38
C THR A 456 -14.08 4.79 -16.10
N ALA A 457 -13.64 5.41 -15.00
CA ALA A 457 -12.24 5.75 -14.71
C ALA A 457 -11.58 6.71 -15.73
N ALA A 458 -12.37 7.37 -16.58
CA ALA A 458 -11.86 8.36 -17.53
C ALA A 458 -11.37 9.62 -16.80
N VAL A 459 -10.23 10.16 -17.21
CA VAL A 459 -9.62 11.35 -16.60
C VAL A 459 -10.49 12.58 -16.85
N ILE A 460 -10.69 13.41 -15.82
CA ILE A 460 -11.42 14.68 -15.93
C ILE A 460 -10.45 15.82 -16.22
N ALA A 461 -10.76 16.67 -17.20
CA ALA A 461 -10.03 17.90 -17.47
C ALA A 461 -10.44 19.02 -16.49
N GLU A 462 -9.48 19.79 -15.97
CA GLU A 462 -9.73 20.89 -15.03
C GLU A 462 -10.57 22.00 -15.66
N SER A 463 -10.24 22.38 -16.90
CA SER A 463 -10.83 23.55 -17.57
C SER A 463 -12.29 23.36 -17.97
N THR A 464 -12.70 22.13 -18.30
CA THR A 464 -14.06 21.83 -18.77
C THR A 464 -14.89 21.06 -17.75
N GLY A 465 -14.26 20.36 -16.80
CA GLY A 465 -14.94 19.42 -15.91
C GLY A 465 -15.48 18.17 -16.61
N THR A 466 -15.08 17.92 -17.87
CA THR A 466 -15.52 16.77 -18.68
C THR A 466 -14.41 15.74 -18.82
N GLU A 467 -14.76 14.53 -19.27
CA GLU A 467 -13.79 13.48 -19.58
C GLU A 467 -12.84 13.87 -20.72
N VAL A 468 -11.56 13.54 -20.58
CA VAL A 468 -10.56 13.57 -21.65
C VAL A 468 -10.71 12.30 -22.48
N ALA A 469 -11.13 12.44 -23.74
CA ALA A 469 -11.47 11.28 -24.54
C ALA A 469 -10.25 10.37 -24.79
N GLY A 470 -10.42 9.06 -24.53
CA GLY A 470 -9.36 8.08 -24.72
C GLY A 470 -8.32 8.01 -23.61
N LEU A 471 -8.49 8.74 -22.49
CA LEU A 471 -7.57 8.73 -21.36
C LEU A 471 -8.24 8.26 -20.07
N TYR A 472 -7.66 7.25 -19.43
CA TYR A 472 -8.13 6.69 -18.15
C TYR A 472 -7.01 6.73 -17.11
N CYS A 473 -7.37 6.72 -15.82
CA CYS A 473 -6.41 6.72 -14.72
C CYS A 473 -6.85 5.78 -13.60
N VAL A 474 -5.93 4.95 -13.10
CA VAL A 474 -6.21 3.90 -12.12
C VAL A 474 -5.05 3.73 -11.13
N GLY A 475 -5.30 2.98 -10.05
CA GLY A 475 -4.29 2.72 -9.02
C GLY A 475 -3.98 3.95 -8.18
N GLU A 476 -2.74 4.06 -7.71
CA GLU A 476 -2.32 5.16 -6.81
C GLU A 476 -2.29 6.54 -7.50
N MET A 477 -2.38 6.60 -8.83
CA MET A 477 -2.53 7.86 -9.58
C MET A 477 -3.93 8.47 -9.45
N LEU A 478 -4.93 7.67 -9.10
CA LEU A 478 -6.32 8.10 -8.97
C LEU A 478 -6.50 8.76 -7.60
N GLY A 479 -6.87 10.05 -7.61
CA GLY A 479 -7.08 10.84 -6.39
C GLY A 479 -8.52 10.76 -5.87
N GLY A 480 -8.71 11.07 -4.59
CA GLY A 480 -10.05 11.21 -3.99
C GLY A 480 -10.61 9.96 -3.28
N VAL A 481 -9.93 8.82 -3.39
CA VAL A 481 -10.33 7.59 -2.66
C VAL A 481 -9.87 7.66 -1.20
N PHE A 482 -8.63 8.10 -0.96
CA PHE A 482 -7.99 8.13 0.37
C PHE A 482 -7.58 9.56 0.77
N TYR A 483 -7.52 9.84 2.07
CA TYR A 483 -7.26 11.19 2.61
C TYR A 483 -6.26 11.23 3.76
N ASP A 484 -6.69 11.21 5.02
CA ASP A 484 -5.73 11.24 6.15
C ASP A 484 -5.16 9.86 6.42
N ASN A 485 -5.97 8.83 6.17
CA ASN A 485 -5.64 7.43 6.27
C ASN A 485 -6.46 6.63 5.25
N TYR A 486 -6.29 5.31 5.24
CA TYR A 486 -7.07 4.37 4.44
C TYR A 486 -7.30 3.06 5.21
N PRO A 487 -8.42 2.34 4.98
CA PRO A 487 -8.59 1.00 5.52
C PRO A 487 -7.56 0.03 4.92
N GLY A 488 -6.75 -0.62 5.76
CA GLY A 488 -5.71 -1.54 5.29
C GLY A 488 -6.23 -2.56 4.28
N GLY A 489 -5.47 -2.75 3.19
CA GLY A 489 -5.81 -3.63 2.06
C GLY A 489 -6.74 -3.05 0.99
N SER A 490 -7.36 -1.89 1.22
CA SER A 490 -8.23 -1.26 0.20
C SER A 490 -7.46 -0.66 -0.97
N GLY A 491 -6.15 -0.38 -0.83
CA GLY A 491 -5.31 0.13 -1.93
C GLY A 491 -5.18 -0.87 -3.09
N LEU A 492 -4.85 -2.14 -2.80
CA LEU A 492 -4.80 -3.19 -3.83
C LEU A 492 -6.19 -3.45 -4.42
N THR A 493 -7.23 -3.47 -3.58
CA THR A 493 -8.62 -3.61 -4.05
C THR A 493 -9.00 -2.47 -4.99
N SER A 494 -8.69 -1.22 -4.64
CA SER A 494 -8.94 -0.03 -5.48
C SER A 494 -8.24 -0.14 -6.82
N GLY A 495 -6.94 -0.49 -6.81
CA GLY A 495 -6.19 -0.69 -8.05
C GLY A 495 -6.83 -1.75 -8.96
N ALA A 496 -7.28 -2.88 -8.40
CA ALA A 496 -7.90 -3.94 -9.17
C ALA A 496 -9.30 -3.56 -9.69
N VAL A 497 -10.14 -2.94 -8.86
CA VAL A 497 -11.51 -2.53 -9.21
C VAL A 497 -11.48 -1.51 -10.35
N PHE A 498 -10.77 -0.40 -10.15
CA PHE A 498 -10.71 0.65 -11.17
C PHE A 498 -9.87 0.22 -12.37
N GLY A 499 -8.83 -0.59 -12.17
CA GLY A 499 -8.06 -1.21 -13.26
C GLY A 499 -8.96 -2.05 -14.18
N ARG A 500 -9.67 -3.03 -13.62
CA ARG A 500 -10.61 -3.87 -14.37
C ARG A 500 -11.67 -3.04 -15.10
N ARG A 501 -12.22 -2.04 -14.42
CA ARG A 501 -13.20 -1.10 -15.00
C ARG A 501 -12.65 -0.34 -16.20
N ALA A 502 -11.49 0.31 -16.05
CA ALA A 502 -10.84 1.06 -17.12
C ALA A 502 -10.49 0.17 -18.31
N GLY A 503 -9.99 -1.05 -18.06
CA GLY A 503 -9.65 -2.01 -19.12
C GLY A 503 -10.84 -2.36 -19.99
N ARG A 504 -11.99 -2.68 -19.37
CA ARG A 504 -13.24 -2.96 -20.09
C ARG A 504 -13.69 -1.75 -20.93
N ILE A 505 -13.78 -0.57 -20.33
CA ILE A 505 -14.26 0.65 -21.02
C ILE A 505 -13.32 1.05 -22.16
N ALA A 506 -12.01 0.94 -21.96
CA ALA A 506 -11.01 1.22 -23.00
C ALA A 506 -11.17 0.26 -24.19
N ALA A 507 -11.37 -1.03 -23.96
CA ALA A 507 -11.58 -2.01 -25.02
C ALA A 507 -12.91 -1.82 -25.77
N GLU A 508 -14.00 -1.51 -25.06
CA GLU A 508 -15.32 -1.17 -25.66
C GLU A 508 -15.21 0.05 -26.59
N ARG A 509 -14.42 1.06 -26.19
CA ARG A 509 -14.13 2.22 -27.03
C ARG A 509 -13.49 1.82 -28.36
N ILE A 510 -12.54 0.87 -28.38
CA ILE A 510 -11.89 0.42 -29.61
C ILE A 510 -12.91 -0.17 -30.57
N VAL A 511 -13.81 -1.02 -30.09
CA VAL A 511 -14.91 -1.59 -30.90
C VAL A 511 -15.76 -0.47 -31.53
N SER A 512 -16.09 0.55 -30.74
CA SER A 512 -16.89 1.69 -31.21
C SER A 512 -16.18 2.55 -32.26
N LEU A 513 -14.85 2.67 -32.19
CA LEU A 513 -14.06 3.41 -33.17
C LEU A 513 -13.94 2.63 -34.48
N SER A 514 -13.71 1.32 -34.41
CA SER A 514 -13.66 0.45 -35.60
C SER A 514 -15.00 0.38 -36.34
N ALA A 515 -16.14 0.57 -35.65
CA ALA A 515 -17.47 0.60 -36.29
C ALA A 515 -17.80 1.92 -37.00
N ARG A 516 -16.98 2.98 -36.81
CA ARG A 516 -17.17 4.30 -37.43
C ARG A 516 -16.29 4.53 -38.67
N VAL A 517 -15.38 3.59 -38.94
CA VAL A 517 -14.54 3.52 -40.14
C VAL A 517 -15.20 2.53 -41.09
#